data_AF-A0A659UEA0-F1
#
_entry.id   AF-A0A659UEA0-F1
#
_cell.length_a   1.000
_cell.length_b   1.000
_cell.length_c   1.000
_cell.angle_alpha   90.00
_cell.angle_beta   90.00
_cell.angle_gamma   90.00
#
_symmetry.space_group_name_H-M   'P 1'
#
loop_
_entity.id
_entity.type
_entity.pdbx_description
1 polymer ?
#
loop_
_entity_poly.entity_id
_entity_poly.type
_entity_poly.pdbx_seq_one_letter_code
_entity_poly.pdbx_strand_id
1 'polypeptide(L)'
;FLTTESWNPVTEKFGALAPIYGTIITSAIAILIAVPLGIGIAIFLTELCPRALRRPIGMAVELLAGIPSIIYGIWGLFVLAPFLQTTVQPFIIWLFHGVPGLNNLFAGPPYGIGLLTSAMILAIMILP
;
A
#
# COMPACT_ATOMS: atom_id res chain seq x y z
N PHE A 1 15.51 -19.91 -11.63
CA PHE A 1 15.64 -18.56 -11.03
C PHE A 1 14.48 -17.66 -11.44
N LEU A 2 14.43 -17.14 -12.68
CA LEU A 2 13.39 -16.17 -13.09
C LEU A 2 11.98 -16.75 -13.28
N THR A 3 11.85 -18.04 -13.59
CA THR A 3 10.56 -18.70 -13.87
C THR A 3 10.02 -19.50 -12.68
N THR A 4 10.81 -19.61 -11.61
CA THR A 4 10.49 -20.45 -10.46
C THR A 4 10.03 -19.56 -9.31
N GLU A 5 8.92 -19.92 -8.67
CA GLU A 5 8.39 -19.18 -7.51
C GLU A 5 9.03 -19.61 -6.19
N SER A 6 9.42 -20.88 -6.07
CA SER A 6 9.90 -21.44 -4.81
C SER A 6 11.27 -20.90 -4.43
N TRP A 7 11.35 -20.19 -3.30
CA TRP A 7 12.59 -19.83 -2.63
C TRP A 7 12.85 -20.78 -1.46
N ASN A 8 13.84 -21.66 -1.59
CA ASN A 8 14.29 -22.57 -0.55
C ASN A 8 15.82 -22.67 -0.55
N PRO A 9 16.51 -21.89 0.31
CA PRO A 9 17.96 -21.87 0.38
C PRO A 9 18.56 -23.16 0.94
N VAL A 10 17.81 -23.95 1.73
CA VAL A 10 18.26 -25.25 2.28
C VAL A 10 18.44 -26.28 1.16
N THR A 11 17.62 -26.19 0.11
CA THR A 11 17.68 -27.08 -1.06
C THR A 11 18.28 -26.42 -2.29
N GLU A 12 18.96 -25.28 -2.13
CA GLU A 12 19.57 -24.50 -3.22
C GLU A 12 18.60 -24.10 -4.35
N LYS A 13 17.30 -23.98 -4.04
CA LYS A 13 16.27 -23.53 -4.98
C LYS A 13 16.03 -22.04 -4.82
N PHE A 14 16.61 -21.24 -5.71
CA PHE A 14 16.45 -19.79 -5.69
C PHE A 14 15.45 -19.34 -6.77
N GLY A 15 14.15 -19.44 -6.47
CA GLY A 15 13.09 -18.88 -7.30
C GLY A 15 12.85 -17.40 -7.00
N ALA A 16 12.93 -16.53 -8.01
CA ALA A 16 12.76 -15.09 -7.86
C ALA A 16 11.43 -14.58 -8.43
N LEU A 17 10.62 -15.45 -9.06
CA LEU A 17 9.40 -15.01 -9.73
C LEU A 17 8.41 -14.34 -8.76
N ALA A 18 8.18 -14.96 -7.60
CA ALA A 18 7.26 -14.44 -6.58
C ALA A 18 7.67 -13.06 -6.02
N PRO A 19 8.91 -12.82 -5.56
CA PRO A 19 9.32 -11.50 -5.08
C PRO A 19 9.37 -10.44 -6.20
N ILE A 20 9.73 -10.81 -7.44
CA ILE A 20 9.70 -9.89 -8.58
C ILE A 20 8.25 -9.46 -8.86
N TYR A 21 7.35 -10.42 -9.01
CA TYR A 21 5.94 -10.17 -9.27
C TYR A 21 5.31 -9.34 -8.14
N GLY A 22 5.53 -9.74 -6.89
CA GLY A 22 5.04 -9.03 -5.72
C GLY A 22 5.50 -7.57 -5.70
N THR A 23 6.78 -7.31 -5.96
CA THR A 23 7.34 -5.94 -6.01
C THR A 23 6.73 -5.10 -7.12
N ILE A 24 6.59 -5.66 -8.33
CA ILE A 24 6.01 -4.93 -9.47
C ILE A 24 4.56 -4.55 -9.16
N ILE A 25 3.75 -5.49 -8.68
CA ILE A 25 2.33 -5.26 -8.43
C ILE A 25 2.13 -4.28 -7.27
N THR A 26 2.85 -4.44 -6.16
CA THR A 26 2.73 -3.50 -5.02
C THR A 26 3.17 -2.10 -5.41
N SER A 27 4.26 -1.97 -6.17
CA SER A 27 4.76 -0.67 -6.63
C SER A 27 3.79 0.00 -7.60
N ALA A 28 3.21 -0.76 -8.54
CA ALA A 28 2.24 -0.24 -9.49
C ALA A 28 0.99 0.31 -8.79
N ILE A 29 0.43 -0.46 -7.84
CA ILE A 29 -0.73 -0.02 -7.05
C ILE A 29 -0.36 1.18 -6.17
N ALA A 30 0.82 1.16 -5.55
CA ALA A 30 1.28 2.26 -4.70
C ALA A 30 1.39 3.57 -5.48
N ILE A 31 1.98 3.55 -6.69
CA ILE A 31 2.09 4.71 -7.57
C ILE A 31 0.71 5.21 -8.02
N LEU A 32 -0.19 4.28 -8.39
CA LEU A 32 -1.55 4.61 -8.81
C LEU A 32 -2.31 5.40 -7.73
N ILE A 33 -2.04 5.11 -6.46
CA ILE A 33 -2.66 5.79 -5.30
C ILE A 33 -1.88 7.06 -4.94
N ALA A 34 -0.57 6.98 -4.81
CA ALA A 34 0.27 8.05 -4.28
C ALA A 34 0.36 9.25 -5.22
N VAL A 35 0.41 9.02 -6.55
CA VAL A 35 0.53 10.12 -7.53
C VAL A 35 -0.66 11.07 -7.50
N PRO A 36 -1.93 10.63 -7.70
CA PRO A 36 -3.06 11.56 -7.67
C PRO A 36 -3.22 12.23 -6.31
N LEU A 37 -2.95 11.51 -5.22
CA LEU A 37 -3.06 12.07 -3.87
C LEU A 37 -1.96 13.10 -3.59
N GLY A 38 -0.71 12.83 -3.99
CA GLY A 38 0.41 13.75 -3.86
C GLY A 38 0.20 15.03 -4.67
N ILE A 39 -0.33 14.92 -5.90
CA ILE A 39 -0.74 16.08 -6.70
C ILE A 39 -1.84 16.87 -5.97
N GLY A 40 -2.83 16.18 -5.42
CA GLY A 40 -3.90 16.82 -4.63
C GLY A 40 -3.38 17.59 -3.41
N ILE A 41 -2.45 17.00 -2.66
CA ILE A 41 -1.80 17.65 -1.51
C ILE A 41 -1.01 18.88 -1.97
N ALA A 42 -0.26 18.76 -3.07
CA ALA A 42 0.52 19.87 -3.63
C ALA A 42 -0.37 21.04 -4.06
N ILE A 43 -1.44 20.77 -4.81
CA ILE A 43 -2.41 21.79 -5.23
C ILE A 43 -3.10 22.41 -4.00
N PHE A 44 -3.50 21.59 -3.03
CA PHE A 44 -4.12 22.11 -1.81
C PHE A 44 -3.21 23.07 -1.06
N LEU A 45 -1.96 22.70 -0.83
CA LEU A 45 -1.00 23.54 -0.10
C LEU A 45 -0.60 24.82 -0.82
N THR A 46 -0.60 24.80 -2.16
CA THR A 46 -0.17 25.93 -2.99
C THR A 46 -1.30 26.92 -3.26
N GLU A 47 -2.47 26.42 -3.65
CA GLU A 47 -3.56 27.24 -4.19
C GLU A 47 -4.75 27.41 -3.25
N LEU A 48 -5.09 26.39 -2.45
CA LEU A 48 -6.35 26.35 -1.69
C LEU A 48 -6.16 26.61 -0.18
N CYS A 49 -4.96 26.38 0.35
CA CYS A 49 -4.72 26.37 1.79
C CYS A 49 -4.78 27.79 2.40
N PRO A 50 -5.59 28.02 3.45
CA PRO A 50 -5.61 29.28 4.18
C PRO A 50 -4.23 29.64 4.74
N ARG A 51 -3.85 30.92 4.67
CA ARG A 51 -2.51 31.41 5.07
C ARG A 51 -2.07 30.96 6.48
N ALA A 52 -3.00 30.90 7.43
CA ALA A 52 -2.72 30.47 8.80
C ALA A 52 -2.38 28.97 8.92
N LEU A 53 -2.93 28.13 8.04
CA LEU A 53 -2.79 26.67 8.08
C LEU A 53 -1.68 26.15 7.17
N ARG A 54 -1.26 26.93 6.17
CA ARG A 54 -0.22 26.51 5.21
C ARG A 54 1.08 26.08 5.88
N ARG A 55 1.55 26.86 6.87
CA ARG A 55 2.80 26.58 7.58
C ARG A 55 2.73 25.33 8.46
N PRO A 56 1.75 25.15 9.37
CA PRO A 56 1.67 23.95 10.18
C PRO A 56 1.40 22.68 9.35
N ILE A 57 0.55 22.75 8.31
CA ILE A 57 0.26 21.58 7.47
C ILE A 57 1.50 21.21 6.63
N GLY A 58 2.17 22.19 6.01
CA GLY A 58 3.40 21.95 5.26
C GLY A 58 4.49 21.32 6.13
N MET A 59 4.65 21.79 7.37
CA MET A 59 5.58 21.18 8.33
C MET A 59 5.17 19.76 8.71
N ALA A 60 3.88 19.49 8.91
CA ALA A 60 3.40 18.13 9.20
C ALA A 60 3.68 17.16 8.05
N VAL A 61 3.50 17.60 6.80
CA VAL A 61 3.86 16.86 5.58
C VAL A 61 5.36 16.57 5.56
N GLU A 62 6.21 17.60 5.67
CA GLU A 62 7.68 17.39 5.72
C GLU A 62 8.13 16.46 6.86
N LEU A 63 7.45 16.50 8.01
CA LEU A 63 7.73 15.59 9.12
C LEU A 63 7.32 14.13 8.82
N LEU A 64 6.25 13.90 8.05
CA LEU A 64 5.85 12.56 7.60
C LEU A 64 6.92 11.93 6.71
N ALA A 65 7.55 12.70 5.83
CA ALA A 65 8.69 12.25 5.02
C ALA A 65 9.93 11.90 5.88
N GLY A 66 10.05 12.48 7.08
CA GLY A 66 11.13 12.20 8.02
C GLY A 66 10.95 10.93 8.85
N ILE A 67 9.79 10.28 8.80
CA ILE A 67 9.52 9.06 9.59
C ILE A 67 10.31 7.87 9.01
N PRO A 68 11.08 7.13 9.83
CA PRO A 68 11.80 5.94 9.37
C PRO A 68 10.86 4.88 8.77
N SER A 69 11.25 4.26 7.66
CA SER A 69 10.42 3.28 6.95
C SER A 69 10.00 2.08 7.82
N ILE A 70 10.83 1.67 8.78
CA ILE A 70 10.50 0.58 9.71
C ILE A 70 9.29 0.92 10.60
N ILE A 71 9.09 2.19 10.94
CA ILE A 71 7.97 2.65 11.76
C ILE A 71 6.66 2.48 10.96
N TYR A 72 6.66 2.89 9.70
CA TYR A 72 5.52 2.65 8.80
C TYR A 72 5.26 1.16 8.60
N GLY A 73 6.30 0.32 8.52
CA GLY A 73 6.16 -1.13 8.42
C GLY A 73 5.48 -1.75 9.65
N ILE A 74 5.96 -1.40 10.86
CA ILE A 74 5.40 -1.89 12.12
C ILE A 74 3.98 -1.37 12.33
N TRP A 75 3.73 -0.06 12.12
CA TRP A 75 2.39 0.51 12.15
C TRP A 75 1.46 -0.16 11.14
N GLY A 76 1.98 -0.43 9.93
CA GLY A 76 1.28 -1.12 8.88
C GLY A 76 0.83 -2.52 9.30
N LEU A 77 1.67 -3.25 10.03
CA LEU A 77 1.37 -4.60 10.52
C LEU A 77 0.41 -4.60 11.72
N PHE A 78 0.54 -3.67 12.66
CA PHE A 78 -0.25 -3.68 13.90
C PHE A 78 -1.52 -2.85 13.85
N VAL A 79 -1.64 -1.90 12.92
CA VAL A 79 -2.78 -0.97 12.83
C VAL A 79 -3.48 -1.12 11.49
N LEU A 80 -2.76 -0.93 10.39
CA LEU A 80 -3.38 -0.92 9.06
C LEU A 80 -3.85 -2.33 8.65
N ALA A 81 -3.04 -3.37 8.85
CA ALA A 81 -3.40 -4.74 8.49
C ALA A 81 -4.67 -5.23 9.22
N PRO A 82 -4.82 -5.06 10.56
CA PRO A 82 -6.08 -5.38 11.25
C PRO A 82 -7.26 -4.54 10.77
N PHE A 83 -7.05 -3.25 10.48
CA PHE A 83 -8.11 -2.39 9.95
C PHE A 83 -8.58 -2.87 8.56
N LEU A 84 -7.64 -3.19 7.67
CA LEU A 84 -7.97 -3.73 6.35
C LEU A 84 -8.64 -5.09 6.44
N GLN A 85 -8.18 -5.95 7.34
CA GLN A 85 -8.78 -7.26 7.58
C GLN A 85 -10.22 -7.19 8.06
N THR A 86 -10.53 -6.28 9.00
CA THR A 86 -11.84 -6.23 9.65
C THR A 86 -12.85 -5.36 8.91
N THR A 87 -12.38 -4.34 8.18
CA THR A 87 -13.26 -3.32 7.59
C THR A 87 -13.20 -3.33 6.06
N VAL A 88 -12.01 -3.16 5.48
CA VAL A 88 -11.89 -2.90 4.03
C VAL A 88 -12.00 -4.16 3.19
N GLN A 89 -11.32 -5.24 3.54
CA GLN A 89 -11.35 -6.50 2.79
C GLN A 89 -12.74 -7.13 2.79
N PRO A 90 -13.47 -7.25 3.93
CA PRO A 90 -14.84 -7.75 3.92
C PRO A 90 -15.78 -6.89 3.08
N PHE A 91 -15.60 -5.56 3.12
CA PHE A 91 -16.37 -4.64 2.30
C PHE A 91 -16.11 -4.84 0.79
N ILE A 92 -14.85 -4.96 0.38
CA ILE A 92 -14.47 -5.22 -1.02
C ILE A 92 -15.02 -6.57 -1.49
N ILE A 93 -14.87 -7.62 -0.67
CA ILE A 93 -15.41 -8.97 -0.96
C ILE A 93 -16.92 -8.90 -1.17
N TRP A 94 -17.63 -8.21 -0.27
CA TRP A 94 -19.08 -8.03 -0.38
C TRP A 94 -19.47 -7.24 -1.65
N LEU A 95 -18.75 -6.15 -1.95
CA LEU A 95 -19.03 -5.29 -3.09
C LEU A 95 -18.86 -6.01 -4.44
N PHE A 96 -17.86 -6.88 -4.57
CA PHE A 96 -17.58 -7.63 -5.80
C PHE A 96 -18.17 -9.05 -5.82
N HIS A 97 -18.96 -9.40 -4.81
CA HIS A 97 -19.62 -10.70 -4.76
C HIS A 97 -20.56 -10.86 -5.96
N GLY A 98 -20.35 -11.91 -6.76
CA GLY A 98 -21.15 -12.20 -7.95
C GLY A 98 -20.71 -11.50 -9.24
N VAL A 99 -19.66 -10.68 -9.24
CA VAL A 99 -19.09 -10.10 -10.46
C VAL A 99 -18.09 -11.08 -11.10
N PRO A 100 -18.32 -11.56 -12.34
CA PRO A 100 -17.40 -12.48 -13.01
C PRO A 100 -15.98 -11.90 -13.12
N GLY A 101 -14.96 -12.68 -12.79
CA GLY A 101 -13.56 -12.25 -12.77
C GLY A 101 -13.14 -11.55 -11.47
N LEU A 102 -13.83 -10.47 -11.07
CA LEU A 102 -13.49 -9.72 -9.85
C LEU A 102 -13.80 -10.48 -8.57
N ASN A 103 -14.85 -11.30 -8.57
CA ASN A 103 -15.16 -12.19 -7.45
C ASN A 103 -13.97 -13.12 -7.15
N ASN A 104 -13.32 -13.67 -8.17
CA ASN A 104 -12.19 -14.59 -7.99
C ASN A 104 -10.90 -13.86 -7.55
N LEU A 105 -10.75 -12.59 -7.94
CA LEU A 105 -9.59 -11.76 -7.57
C LEU A 105 -9.62 -11.34 -6.10
N PHE A 106 -10.81 -11.01 -5.58
CA PHE A 106 -11.00 -10.57 -4.20
C PHE A 106 -11.51 -11.66 -3.26
N ALA A 107 -11.89 -12.84 -3.78
CA ALA A 107 -12.29 -13.97 -2.96
C ALA A 107 -11.15 -14.44 -2.06
N GLY A 108 -11.53 -14.94 -0.88
CA GLY A 108 -10.62 -15.56 0.08
C GLY A 108 -10.76 -14.96 1.47
N PRO A 109 -10.10 -15.57 2.47
CA PRO A 109 -10.12 -15.05 3.82
C PRO A 109 -9.43 -13.68 3.89
N PRO A 110 -9.98 -12.71 4.64
CA PRO A 110 -9.34 -11.43 4.81
C PRO A 110 -8.12 -11.59 5.75
N TYR A 111 -6.92 -11.68 5.18
CA TYR A 111 -5.68 -11.90 5.95
C TYR A 111 -5.06 -10.61 6.49
N GLY A 112 -5.43 -9.44 5.96
CA GLY A 112 -4.84 -8.16 6.38
C GLY A 112 -3.37 -7.93 6.00
N ILE A 113 -2.56 -8.97 5.75
CA ILE A 113 -1.12 -8.90 5.42
C ILE A 113 -0.82 -9.33 3.98
N GLY A 114 -1.54 -8.77 3.00
CA GLY A 114 -1.40 -9.10 1.58
C GLY A 114 -0.87 -7.95 0.71
N LEU A 115 -0.90 -8.15 -0.62
CA LEU A 115 -0.43 -7.17 -1.61
C LEU A 115 -1.07 -5.79 -1.43
N LEU A 116 -2.36 -5.72 -1.11
CA LEU A 116 -3.07 -4.46 -0.88
C LEU A 116 -2.46 -3.66 0.28
N THR A 117 -2.23 -4.32 1.41
CA THR A 117 -1.65 -3.69 2.61
C THR A 117 -0.23 -3.21 2.33
N SER A 118 0.60 -4.05 1.69
CA SER A 118 1.95 -3.67 1.29
C SER A 118 1.95 -2.47 0.33
N ALA A 119 1.04 -2.46 -0.65
CA ALA A 119 0.90 -1.35 -1.58
C ALA A 119 0.44 -0.06 -0.90
N MET A 120 -0.47 -0.13 0.07
CA MET A 120 -0.92 1.04 0.83
C MET A 120 0.19 1.60 1.72
N ILE A 121 0.93 0.74 2.41
CA ILE A 121 2.10 1.17 3.21
C ILE A 121 3.12 1.86 2.29
N LEU A 122 3.42 1.24 1.15
CA LEU A 122 4.34 1.81 0.17
C LEU A 122 3.82 3.14 -0.40
N ALA A 123 2.52 3.26 -0.66
CA ALA A 123 1.91 4.52 -1.10
C ALA A 123 2.11 5.63 -0.06
N ILE A 124 1.91 5.33 1.23
CA ILE A 124 2.15 6.28 2.33
C ILE A 124 3.62 6.69 2.39
N MET A 125 4.55 5.78 2.15
CA MET A 125 5.99 6.09 2.09
C MET A 125 6.39 6.92 0.88
N ILE A 126 5.63 6.87 -0.22
CA ILE A 126 5.86 7.68 -1.42
C ILE A 126 5.31 9.10 -1.24
N LEU A 127 4.24 9.25 -0.46
CA LEU A 127 3.64 10.56 -0.21
C LEU A 127 4.65 11.45 0.54
N PRO A 128 4.78 12.72 0.11
CA PRO A 128 5.60 13.69 0.81
C PRO A 128 5.03 14.03 2.18
#